data_AF-K6ZX46-F1
#
_entry.id   AF-K6ZX46-F1
#
_cell.length_a   1.000
_cell.length_b   1.000
_cell.length_c   1.000
_cell.angle_alpha   90.00
_cell.angle_beta   90.00
_cell.angle_gamma   90.00
#
_symmetry.space_group_name_H-M   'P 1'
#
loop_
_entity.id
_entity.type
_entity.pdbx_description
1 polymer ?
#
loop_
_entity_poly.entity_id
_entity_poly.type
_entity_poly.pdbx_seq_one_letter_code
_entity_poly.pdbx_strand_id
1 'polypeptide(L)'
;MDISYKITNKPFVLNRHNWVALTISFLLVNSCALAGQDKFKIIENLALPAALEESSALFCSVDNGVYSLNDSGNPPVIFRLDEKANIVSQLEPQGVKNKDWEALTADDDFFYIGDIGNNRGSRKNVFIYKFPRNGGLAPKAVKMSVAYQGNKPKENESLDHDFDAEALVAVGDNLVLFSKSWKTDLLKIYLVDKSQKKQMLSAKRTVEGIPGVVTGADYDSVNQRYILVGYPSKRVGFGDPFMVILDQNFTLIDKISLSGFGQVEGVCAHSSGQIWFTQESSIFSSSKLVKLELTVNS
;
A
#
# COMPACT_ATOMS: atom_id res chain seq x y z
N MET A 1 -19.17 -94.44 31.81
CA MET A 1 -18.34 -95.56 31.32
C MET A 1 -18.76 -95.85 29.88
N ASP A 2 -17.84 -96.44 29.11
CA ASP A 2 -17.85 -96.72 27.66
C ASP A 2 -17.44 -95.51 26.79
N ILE A 3 -16.17 -95.32 26.42
CA ILE A 3 -15.17 -96.15 25.69
C ILE A 3 -15.64 -96.56 24.29
N SER A 4 -15.04 -95.94 23.25
CA SER A 4 -14.60 -96.53 21.96
C SER A 4 -14.08 -95.40 21.06
N TYR A 5 -12.76 -95.20 20.97
CA TYR A 5 -11.79 -95.77 20.02
C TYR A 5 -11.68 -95.06 18.66
N LYS A 6 -10.45 -94.59 18.42
CA LYS A 6 -9.92 -93.82 17.29
C LYS A 6 -9.99 -94.57 15.95
N ILE A 7 -10.17 -93.81 14.87
CA ILE A 7 -9.56 -94.12 13.57
C ILE A 7 -8.82 -92.87 13.07
N THR A 8 -7.54 -93.09 12.81
CA THR A 8 -6.52 -92.19 12.27
C THR A 8 -6.60 -92.08 10.75
N ASN A 9 -6.25 -90.91 10.19
CA ASN A 9 -5.32 -90.84 9.05
C ASN A 9 -4.61 -89.47 8.94
N LYS A 10 -3.29 -89.57 8.81
CA LYS A 10 -2.18 -88.60 8.69
C LYS A 10 -2.30 -87.65 7.46
N PRO A 11 -1.32 -86.78 7.14
CA PRO A 11 -0.37 -85.97 7.93
C PRO A 11 -0.31 -84.49 7.46
N PHE A 12 0.25 -83.57 8.24
CA PHE A 12 1.36 -82.71 7.77
C PHE A 12 2.03 -82.03 8.97
N VAL A 13 3.35 -82.12 9.03
CA VAL A 13 4.19 -81.61 10.10
C VAL A 13 4.42 -80.11 9.91
N LEU A 14 4.28 -79.36 11.01
CA LEU A 14 4.60 -77.94 11.16
C LEU A 14 6.07 -77.64 10.86
N ASN A 15 6.35 -76.54 10.15
CA ASN A 15 6.93 -75.36 10.79
C ASN A 15 7.04 -74.21 9.78
N ARG A 16 6.17 -73.20 9.90
CA ARG A 16 6.47 -71.86 9.39
C ARG A 16 6.29 -70.90 10.55
N HIS A 17 7.42 -70.32 10.94
CA HIS A 17 7.49 -69.28 11.94
C HIS A 17 6.58 -68.12 11.55
N ASN A 18 5.81 -67.68 12.55
CA ASN A 18 5.06 -66.43 12.59
C ASN A 18 5.91 -65.26 12.10
N TRP A 19 5.51 -64.62 11.01
CA TRP A 19 5.65 -63.17 10.86
C TRP A 19 4.36 -62.66 10.21
N VAL A 20 3.52 -62.04 11.03
CA VAL A 20 2.35 -61.28 10.63
C VAL A 20 2.84 -60.10 9.80
N ALA A 21 2.80 -60.23 8.47
CA ALA A 21 3.01 -59.10 7.58
C ALA A 21 1.70 -58.30 7.53
N LEU A 22 1.51 -57.44 8.53
CA LEU A 22 0.51 -56.39 8.49
C LEU A 22 0.95 -55.42 7.38
N THR A 23 0.35 -55.53 6.20
CA THR A 23 0.55 -54.57 5.12
C THR A 23 -0.10 -53.25 5.53
N ILE A 24 0.67 -52.42 6.24
CA ILE A 24 0.36 -51.02 6.47
C ILE A 24 0.36 -50.37 5.09
N SER A 25 -0.85 -50.14 4.57
CA SER A 25 -1.06 -49.29 3.41
C SER A 25 -0.62 -47.88 3.80
N PHE A 26 0.60 -47.52 3.45
CA PHE A 26 1.09 -46.14 3.54
C PHE A 26 0.30 -45.32 2.51
N LEU A 27 -0.85 -44.80 2.93
CA LEU A 27 -1.49 -43.67 2.27
C LEU A 27 -0.52 -42.50 2.41
N LEU A 28 0.33 -42.32 1.40
CA LEU A 28 1.02 -41.06 1.17
C LEU A 28 -0.06 -40.03 0.84
N VAL A 29 -0.65 -39.45 1.88
CA VAL A 29 -1.33 -38.15 1.76
C VAL A 29 -0.22 -37.18 1.35
N ASN A 30 -0.10 -36.96 0.04
CA ASN A 30 0.48 -35.75 -0.50
C ASN A 30 -0.43 -34.61 -0.02
N SER A 31 -0.24 -34.20 1.22
CA SER A 31 -0.51 -32.85 1.66
C SER A 31 0.43 -31.96 0.87
N CYS A 32 0.09 -31.74 -0.40
CA CYS A 32 0.50 -30.53 -1.07
C CYS A 32 -0.21 -29.43 -0.29
N ALA A 33 0.44 -28.96 0.77
CA ALA A 33 0.10 -27.66 1.31
C ALA A 33 0.23 -26.73 0.11
N LEU A 34 -0.91 -26.22 -0.40
CA LEU A 34 -0.88 -25.00 -1.17
C LEU A 34 -0.38 -23.94 -0.18
N ALA A 35 0.94 -23.88 0.02
CA ALA A 35 1.59 -22.66 0.40
C ALA A 35 1.18 -21.69 -0.71
N GLY A 36 0.35 -20.70 -0.37
CA GLY A 36 0.00 -19.65 -1.32
C GLY A 36 1.31 -19.12 -1.90
N GLN A 37 1.39 -19.02 -3.22
CA GLN A 37 2.55 -18.39 -3.84
C GLN A 37 2.61 -16.95 -3.32
N ASP A 38 3.78 -16.54 -2.83
CA ASP A 38 4.03 -15.17 -2.46
C ASP A 38 3.77 -14.29 -3.69
N LYS A 39 2.81 -13.36 -3.57
CA LYS A 39 2.39 -12.45 -4.65
C LYS A 39 3.43 -11.37 -4.98
N PHE A 40 4.52 -11.33 -4.22
CA PHE A 40 5.63 -10.42 -4.42
C PHE A 40 6.93 -11.01 -3.88
N LYS A 41 8.05 -10.46 -4.33
CA LYS A 41 9.39 -10.72 -3.82
C LYS A 41 10.03 -9.41 -3.38
N ILE A 42 10.57 -9.38 -2.16
CA ILE A 42 11.40 -8.26 -1.71
C ILE A 42 12.76 -8.31 -2.41
N ILE A 43 13.13 -7.20 -3.03
CA ILE A 43 14.41 -7.02 -3.71
C ILE A 43 15.41 -6.34 -2.79
N GLU A 44 14.99 -5.29 -2.09
CA GLU A 44 15.85 -4.50 -1.20
C GLU A 44 15.04 -3.91 -0.05
N ASN A 45 15.67 -3.78 1.12
CA ASN A 45 15.10 -3.14 2.29
C ASN A 45 16.16 -2.22 2.89
N LEU A 46 15.91 -0.91 2.84
CA LEU A 46 16.85 0.14 3.21
C LEU A 46 16.29 0.93 4.40
N ALA A 47 17.14 1.28 5.36
CA ALA A 47 16.75 2.22 6.39
C ALA A 47 16.58 3.61 5.77
N LEU A 48 15.53 4.34 6.16
CA LEU A 48 15.42 5.75 5.83
C LEU A 48 16.29 6.57 6.79
N PRO A 49 16.85 7.71 6.33
CA PRO A 49 17.53 8.65 7.21
C PRO A 49 16.59 9.17 8.31
N ALA A 50 17.13 9.51 9.49
CA ALA A 50 16.33 10.02 10.62
C ALA A 50 15.47 11.26 10.27
N ALA A 51 15.90 12.04 9.28
CA ALA A 51 15.14 13.17 8.76
C ALA A 51 13.83 12.77 8.06
N LEU A 52 13.60 11.47 7.81
CA LEU A 52 12.43 10.89 7.12
C LEU A 52 11.76 9.79 7.98
N GLU A 53 11.75 9.94 9.30
CA GLU A 53 11.11 8.98 10.22
C GLU A 53 9.57 8.91 10.11
N GLU A 54 8.95 9.99 9.63
CA GLU A 54 7.50 10.18 9.46
C GLU A 54 7.13 10.33 7.97
N SER A 55 7.80 9.53 7.11
CA SER A 55 7.66 9.62 5.66
C SER A 55 6.27 9.20 5.18
N SER A 56 5.44 10.18 4.82
CA SER A 56 4.06 9.97 4.35
C SER A 56 3.91 9.80 2.84
N ALA A 57 4.89 10.20 2.03
CA ALA A 57 4.80 10.11 0.57
C ALA A 57 6.08 9.65 -0.13
N LEU A 58 5.93 9.06 -1.31
CA LEU A 58 7.03 8.60 -2.15
C LEU A 58 6.72 8.83 -3.64
N PHE A 59 7.70 9.35 -4.37
CA PHE A 59 7.64 9.51 -5.82
C PHE A 59 8.92 9.00 -6.48
N CYS A 60 8.80 8.08 -7.43
CA CYS A 60 9.92 7.52 -8.18
C CYS A 60 10.36 8.49 -9.30
N SER A 61 11.64 8.83 -9.34
CA SER A 61 12.23 9.65 -10.39
C SER A 61 12.79 8.77 -11.52
N VAL A 62 12.88 9.33 -12.73
CA VAL A 62 13.36 8.62 -13.93
C VAL A 62 14.86 8.25 -13.88
N ASP A 63 15.62 8.86 -12.96
CA ASP A 63 17.05 8.66 -12.77
C ASP A 63 17.37 7.71 -11.60
N ASN A 64 16.45 6.79 -11.27
CA ASN A 64 16.51 5.83 -10.16
C ASN A 64 16.59 6.48 -8.75
N GLY A 65 16.48 7.80 -8.65
CA GLY A 65 16.25 8.47 -7.38
C GLY A 65 14.78 8.43 -6.97
N VAL A 66 14.51 8.81 -5.73
CA VAL A 66 13.14 9.02 -5.24
C VAL A 66 13.01 10.36 -4.56
N TYR A 67 11.79 10.87 -4.49
CA TYR A 67 11.44 12.02 -3.66
C TYR A 67 10.49 11.58 -2.57
N SER A 68 10.67 12.13 -1.38
CA SER A 68 9.82 11.86 -0.22
C SER A 68 9.71 13.11 0.66
N LEU A 69 8.75 13.10 1.58
CA LEU A 69 8.46 14.16 2.52
C LEU A 69 7.86 13.54 3.79
N ASN A 70 7.89 14.29 4.89
CA ASN A 70 7.25 13.87 6.14
C ASN A 70 5.83 14.41 6.28
N ASP A 71 5.06 13.74 7.13
CA ASP A 71 3.72 14.15 7.55
C ASP A 71 3.70 15.47 8.37
N SER A 72 2.52 15.86 8.81
CA SER A 72 2.13 17.02 9.61
C SER A 72 3.11 17.38 10.73
N GLY A 73 3.24 18.68 11.00
CA GLY A 73 4.12 19.21 12.04
C GLY A 73 5.60 19.36 11.64
N ASN A 74 6.02 18.74 10.53
CA ASN A 74 7.37 18.90 9.99
C ASN A 74 7.53 20.18 9.16
N PRO A 75 8.78 20.63 8.91
CA PRO A 75 9.06 21.66 7.91
C PRO A 75 8.58 21.25 6.50
N PRO A 76 8.21 22.21 5.63
CA PRO A 76 7.76 21.94 4.26
C PRO A 76 8.92 21.60 3.31
N VAL A 77 9.64 20.52 3.63
CA VAL A 77 10.84 20.07 2.92
C VAL A 77 10.53 18.80 2.13
N ILE A 78 11.00 18.77 0.89
CA ILE A 78 11.00 17.59 0.04
C ILE A 78 12.43 17.09 -0.06
N PHE A 79 12.64 15.84 0.29
CA PHE A 79 13.94 15.19 0.23
C PHE A 79 14.05 14.41 -1.06
N ARG A 80 15.13 14.61 -1.80
CA ARG A 80 15.53 13.71 -2.89
C ARG A 80 16.52 12.72 -2.32
N LEU A 81 16.25 11.44 -2.56
CA LEU A 81 17.12 10.34 -2.17
C LEU A 81 17.70 9.66 -3.41
N ASP A 82 18.91 9.13 -3.28
CA ASP A 82 19.46 8.19 -4.26
C ASP A 82 18.82 6.79 -4.11
N GLU A 83 19.20 5.87 -4.99
CA GLU A 83 18.72 4.48 -4.96
C GLU A 83 19.09 3.71 -3.68
N LYS A 84 20.00 4.24 -2.85
CA LYS A 84 20.44 3.68 -1.57
C LYS A 84 19.82 4.39 -0.37
N ALA A 85 18.79 5.20 -0.60
CA ALA A 85 18.08 5.97 0.42
C ALA A 85 18.94 7.02 1.13
N ASN A 86 20.04 7.48 0.52
CA ASN A 86 20.78 8.63 1.03
C ASN A 86 20.15 9.93 0.53
N ILE A 87 19.97 10.91 1.41
CA ILE A 87 19.52 12.26 1.00
C ILE A 87 20.64 12.92 0.18
N VAL A 88 20.32 13.27 -1.06
CA VAL A 88 21.25 13.93 -2.00
C VAL A 88 20.92 15.40 -2.23
N SER A 89 19.67 15.82 -1.99
CA SER A 89 19.27 17.22 -2.03
C SER A 89 17.93 17.45 -1.31
N GLN A 90 17.63 18.70 -1.01
CA GLN A 90 16.38 19.13 -0.40
C GLN A 90 15.75 20.26 -1.22
N LEU A 91 14.43 20.28 -1.30
CA LEU A 91 13.65 21.36 -1.93
C LEU A 91 12.67 21.93 -0.91
N GLU A 92 12.57 23.26 -0.88
CA GLU A 92 11.69 24.00 0.02
C GLU A 92 10.82 24.97 -0.78
N PRO A 93 9.63 24.52 -1.24
CA PRO A 93 8.75 25.38 -2.02
C PRO A 93 8.30 26.62 -1.25
N GLN A 94 8.40 27.79 -1.89
CA GLN A 94 8.05 29.07 -1.27
C GLN A 94 6.55 29.24 -1.11
N GLY A 95 6.16 29.84 0.01
CA GLY A 95 4.75 30.16 0.31
C GLY A 95 3.93 28.93 0.72
N VAL A 96 4.59 27.83 1.05
CA VAL A 96 3.97 26.58 1.47
C VAL A 96 4.20 26.34 2.96
N LYS A 97 3.21 25.71 3.61
CA LYS A 97 3.33 25.17 4.96
C LYS A 97 2.88 23.73 4.92
N ASN A 98 3.56 22.88 5.69
CA ASN A 98 3.09 21.55 5.98
C ASN A 98 2.07 21.63 7.13
N LYS A 99 0.80 21.47 6.79
CA LYS A 99 -0.27 21.35 7.78
C LYS A 99 -0.66 19.89 7.99
N ASP A 100 -0.78 19.15 6.89
CA ASP A 100 -1.16 17.72 6.81
C ASP A 100 -0.73 17.22 5.41
N TRP A 101 0.58 17.16 5.18
CA TRP A 101 1.14 16.71 3.89
C TRP A 101 1.17 15.18 3.82
N GLU A 102 0.38 14.63 2.91
CA GLU A 102 0.16 13.18 2.82
C GLU A 102 0.61 12.60 1.47
N ALA A 103 0.75 13.45 0.45
CA ALA A 103 1.04 12.97 -0.91
C ALA A 103 2.07 13.83 -1.64
N LEU A 104 2.86 13.16 -2.47
CA LEU A 104 3.79 13.75 -3.43
C LEU A 104 3.66 13.00 -4.75
N THR A 105 3.40 13.73 -5.83
CA THR A 105 3.39 13.18 -7.19
C THR A 105 3.95 14.22 -8.17
N ALA A 106 4.21 13.83 -9.40
CA ALA A 106 4.69 14.74 -10.42
C ALA A 106 4.17 14.33 -11.81
N ASP A 107 4.05 15.32 -12.69
CA ASP A 107 4.07 15.09 -14.13
C ASP A 107 5.43 15.54 -14.70
N ASP A 108 5.51 15.70 -16.03
CA ASP A 108 6.76 16.10 -16.68
C ASP A 108 7.22 17.50 -16.26
N ASP A 109 6.28 18.39 -15.95
CA ASP A 109 6.55 19.81 -15.73
C ASP A 109 6.51 20.22 -14.25
N PHE A 110 5.63 19.60 -13.47
CA PHE A 110 5.29 20.05 -12.13
C PHE A 110 5.32 18.93 -11.09
N PHE A 111 5.78 19.29 -9.90
CA PHE A 111 5.48 18.56 -8.68
C PHE A 111 4.15 19.03 -8.09
N TYR A 112 3.50 18.10 -7.40
CA TYR A 112 2.25 18.30 -6.68
C TYR A 112 2.38 17.73 -5.28
N ILE A 113 2.15 18.55 -4.27
CA ILE A 113 2.06 18.13 -2.86
C ILE A 113 0.61 18.20 -2.40
N GLY A 114 0.08 17.11 -1.86
CA GLY A 114 -1.21 17.09 -1.20
C GLY A 114 -1.10 17.49 0.27
N ASP A 115 -1.56 18.70 0.62
CA ASP A 115 -1.91 19.09 1.99
C ASP A 115 -3.38 18.71 2.24
N ILE A 116 -3.61 17.40 2.29
CA ILE A 116 -4.91 16.75 2.07
C ILE A 116 -5.45 15.96 3.25
N GLY A 117 -4.61 15.65 4.24
CA GLY A 117 -5.04 14.98 5.46
C GLY A 117 -6.13 15.78 6.19
N ASN A 118 -7.07 15.07 6.79
CA ASN A 118 -8.20 15.62 7.51
C ASN A 118 -8.78 14.63 8.53
N ASN A 119 -7.93 13.86 9.22
CA ASN A 119 -8.33 12.84 10.20
C ASN A 119 -9.36 13.32 11.25
N ARG A 120 -9.35 14.61 11.59
CA ARG A 120 -10.28 15.25 12.54
C ARG A 120 -11.62 15.69 11.93
N GLY A 121 -11.80 15.57 10.62
CA GLY A 121 -12.99 16.03 9.89
C GLY A 121 -13.21 17.54 9.85
N SER A 122 -12.31 18.34 10.41
CA SER A 122 -12.53 19.77 10.67
C SER A 122 -12.23 20.69 9.48
N ARG A 123 -11.55 20.21 8.43
CA ARG A 123 -11.17 21.03 7.27
C ARG A 123 -12.34 21.18 6.31
N LYS A 124 -12.71 22.44 6.02
CA LYS A 124 -13.68 22.78 4.96
C LYS A 124 -13.10 22.57 3.56
N ASN A 125 -11.82 22.93 3.40
CA ASN A 125 -11.06 22.70 2.18
C ASN A 125 -9.72 22.06 2.54
N VAL A 126 -9.23 21.25 1.63
CA VAL A 126 -7.86 20.78 1.58
C VAL A 126 -7.14 21.47 0.42
N PHE A 127 -5.81 21.32 0.37
CA PHE A 127 -5.00 22.06 -0.58
C PHE A 127 -4.04 21.15 -1.32
N ILE A 128 -3.77 21.49 -2.58
CA ILE A 128 -2.70 20.91 -3.37
C ILE A 128 -1.76 22.04 -3.78
N TYR A 129 -0.46 21.86 -3.57
CA TYR A 129 0.56 22.82 -3.98
C TYR A 129 1.23 22.32 -5.25
N LYS A 130 1.21 23.15 -6.29
CA LYS A 130 1.81 22.89 -7.60
C LYS A 130 3.03 23.77 -7.79
N PHE A 131 4.18 23.23 -8.18
CA PHE A 131 5.40 24.00 -8.45
C PHE A 131 6.27 23.33 -9.52
N PRO A 132 7.04 24.10 -10.31
CA PRO A 132 7.81 23.56 -11.43
C PRO A 132 8.95 22.65 -10.95
N ARG A 133 9.16 21.52 -11.66
CA ARG A 133 10.25 20.56 -11.35
C ARG A 133 11.63 21.15 -11.59
N ASN A 134 11.75 22.06 -12.55
CA ASN A 134 12.98 22.78 -12.89
C ASN A 134 13.11 24.14 -12.18
N GLY A 135 12.31 24.41 -11.14
CA GLY A 135 12.29 25.69 -10.43
C GLY A 135 13.43 25.92 -9.44
N GLY A 136 14.45 25.07 -9.41
CA GLY A 136 15.54 25.11 -8.44
C GLY A 136 15.13 24.60 -7.06
N LEU A 137 15.90 24.97 -6.02
CA LEU A 137 15.71 24.47 -4.65
C LEU A 137 14.57 25.16 -3.89
N ALA A 138 14.15 26.35 -4.31
CA ALA A 138 13.09 27.11 -3.65
C ALA A 138 12.03 27.60 -4.66
N PRO A 139 11.34 26.68 -5.36
CA PRO A 139 10.40 27.04 -6.40
C PRO A 139 9.16 27.73 -5.80
N LYS A 140 8.57 28.67 -6.53
CA LYS A 140 7.31 29.29 -6.11
C LYS A 140 6.15 28.33 -6.34
N ALA A 141 5.36 28.07 -5.29
CA ALA A 141 4.19 27.22 -5.37
C ALA A 141 2.91 27.99 -5.69
N VAL A 142 2.06 27.37 -6.49
CA VAL A 142 0.67 27.76 -6.71
C VAL A 142 -0.23 26.87 -5.86
N LYS A 143 -1.11 27.49 -5.08
CA LYS A 143 -2.05 26.78 -4.21
C LYS A 143 -3.37 26.52 -4.94
N MET A 144 -3.78 25.26 -4.99
CA MET A 144 -5.09 24.80 -5.44
C MET A 144 -5.93 24.43 -4.21
N SER A 145 -7.20 24.83 -4.19
CA SER A 145 -8.14 24.56 -3.10
C SER A 145 -9.21 23.58 -3.55
N VAL A 146 -9.37 22.52 -2.78
CA VAL A 146 -10.32 21.44 -3.04
C VAL A 146 -11.30 21.36 -1.87
N ALA A 147 -12.59 21.35 -2.19
CA ALA A 147 -13.67 21.03 -1.25
C ALA A 147 -14.38 19.76 -1.72
N TYR A 148 -14.91 18.97 -0.79
CA TYR A 148 -15.75 17.83 -1.11
C TYR A 148 -17.23 18.22 -1.05
N GLN A 149 -18.00 17.83 -2.06
CA GLN A 149 -19.44 18.02 -2.07
C GLN A 149 -20.07 17.30 -0.89
N GLY A 150 -20.93 18.00 -0.14
CA GLY A 150 -21.60 17.46 1.03
C GLY A 150 -20.76 17.46 2.32
N ASN A 151 -19.49 17.87 2.28
CA ASN A 151 -18.70 17.98 3.50
C ASN A 151 -19.25 19.08 4.41
N LYS A 152 -19.52 18.70 5.66
CA LYS A 152 -19.97 19.60 6.72
C LYS A 152 -19.08 19.42 7.94
N PRO A 153 -17.98 20.19 8.07
CA PRO A 153 -16.98 19.97 9.11
C PRO A 153 -17.49 20.01 10.56
N LYS A 154 -18.63 20.64 10.81
CA LYS A 154 -19.26 20.69 12.15
C LYS A 154 -20.03 19.41 12.51
N GLU A 155 -20.36 18.59 11.52
CA GLU A 155 -21.08 17.31 11.68
C GLU A 155 -20.11 16.11 11.61
N ASN A 156 -18.84 16.34 11.29
CA ASN A 156 -17.84 15.28 11.21
C ASN A 156 -17.26 14.98 12.60
N GLU A 157 -17.01 13.69 12.87
CA GLU A 157 -16.31 13.22 14.06
C GLU A 157 -14.91 12.73 13.68
N SER A 158 -13.94 12.85 14.58
CA SER A 158 -12.56 12.43 14.31
C SER A 158 -12.50 10.92 14.02
N LEU A 159 -11.88 10.54 12.91
CA LEU A 159 -11.81 9.14 12.45
C LEU A 159 -13.20 8.48 12.28
N ASP A 160 -14.28 9.26 12.10
CA ASP A 160 -15.63 8.77 11.76
C ASP A 160 -16.30 9.70 10.73
N HIS A 161 -15.61 9.93 9.61
CA HIS A 161 -16.13 10.62 8.43
C HIS A 161 -15.42 10.15 7.16
N ASP A 162 -15.95 10.50 5.99
CA ASP A 162 -15.33 10.11 4.70
C ASP A 162 -14.60 11.26 3.98
N PHE A 163 -14.62 12.46 4.55
CA PHE A 163 -14.09 13.69 3.93
C PHE A 163 -12.60 13.89 4.22
N ASP A 164 -11.81 12.88 3.89
CA ASP A 164 -10.37 12.79 4.11
C ASP A 164 -9.70 12.12 2.91
N ALA A 165 -8.43 12.40 2.66
CA ALA A 165 -7.63 11.82 1.59
C ALA A 165 -6.15 11.89 1.94
N GLU A 166 -5.43 10.81 1.62
CA GLU A 166 -3.97 10.74 1.83
C GLU A 166 -3.21 10.43 0.55
N ALA A 167 -3.87 9.95 -0.51
CA ALA A 167 -3.20 9.57 -1.75
C ALA A 167 -3.60 10.46 -2.95
N LEU A 168 -2.59 10.87 -3.73
CA LEU A 168 -2.72 11.74 -4.90
C LEU A 168 -1.77 11.30 -6.02
N VAL A 169 -2.26 11.19 -7.24
CA VAL A 169 -1.46 10.78 -8.40
C VAL A 169 -1.72 11.69 -9.60
N ALA A 170 -0.67 12.16 -10.27
CA ALA A 170 -0.80 12.89 -11.53
C ALA A 170 -0.96 11.93 -12.71
N VAL A 171 -2.10 11.97 -13.41
CA VAL A 171 -2.37 11.12 -14.59
C VAL A 171 -3.05 11.95 -15.68
N GLY A 172 -2.37 12.09 -16.81
CA GLY A 172 -2.83 12.95 -17.92
C GLY A 172 -3.13 14.37 -17.45
N ASP A 173 -4.33 14.87 -17.77
CA ASP A 173 -4.74 16.24 -17.42
C ASP A 173 -5.25 16.41 -15.99
N ASN A 174 -5.37 15.31 -15.23
CA ASN A 174 -5.96 15.33 -13.89
C ASN A 174 -4.94 14.95 -12.82
N LEU A 175 -5.23 15.40 -11.59
CA LEU A 175 -4.76 14.70 -10.41
C LEU A 175 -5.88 13.79 -9.93
N VAL A 176 -5.56 12.53 -9.68
CA VAL A 176 -6.46 11.53 -9.12
C VAL A 176 -6.26 11.50 -7.62
N LEU A 177 -7.29 11.87 -6.87
CA LEU A 177 -7.27 11.95 -5.41
C LEU A 177 -8.08 10.78 -4.83
N PHE A 178 -7.46 10.03 -3.92
CA PHE A 178 -8.02 8.84 -3.31
C PHE A 178 -8.35 9.11 -1.84
N SER A 179 -9.57 8.78 -1.43
CA SER A 179 -10.02 9.07 -0.06
C SER A 179 -9.43 8.12 0.97
N LYS A 180 -9.31 8.66 2.19
CA LYS A 180 -9.19 7.88 3.42
C LYS A 180 -10.54 7.86 4.13
N SER A 181 -11.42 6.95 3.71
CA SER A 181 -12.81 6.98 4.19
C SER A 181 -12.98 6.20 5.50
N TRP A 182 -12.84 6.89 6.62
CA TRP A 182 -12.89 6.31 7.96
C TRP A 182 -14.24 5.69 8.36
N LYS A 183 -15.34 6.30 7.92
CA LYS A 183 -16.69 5.88 8.34
C LYS A 183 -17.20 4.67 7.57
N THR A 184 -16.92 4.64 6.27
CA THR A 184 -17.51 3.65 5.36
C THR A 184 -16.55 2.59 4.88
N ASP A 185 -15.24 2.78 5.04
CA ASP A 185 -14.18 1.96 4.41
C ASP A 185 -14.28 1.89 2.87
N LEU A 186 -15.08 2.77 2.25
CA LEU A 186 -15.25 2.84 0.81
C LEU A 186 -14.21 3.76 0.19
N LEU A 187 -13.43 3.25 -0.74
CA LEU A 187 -12.49 4.08 -1.50
C LEU A 187 -13.28 4.96 -2.48
N LYS A 188 -13.26 6.27 -2.26
CA LYS A 188 -13.82 7.28 -3.16
C LYS A 188 -12.67 7.89 -3.95
N ILE A 189 -12.89 8.03 -5.25
CA ILE A 189 -11.89 8.54 -6.20
C ILE A 189 -12.44 9.82 -6.80
N TYR A 190 -11.64 10.87 -6.73
CA TYR A 190 -11.97 12.20 -7.22
C TYR A 190 -10.97 12.60 -8.31
N LEU A 191 -11.43 13.41 -9.26
CA LEU A 191 -10.56 14.01 -10.29
C LEU A 191 -10.44 15.50 -10.02
N VAL A 192 -9.21 15.98 -9.92
CA VAL A 192 -8.86 17.38 -9.75
C VAL A 192 -8.31 17.92 -11.07
N ASP A 193 -8.96 18.94 -11.61
CA ASP A 193 -8.50 19.61 -12.83
C ASP A 193 -7.24 20.44 -12.51
N LYS A 194 -6.11 20.11 -13.16
CA LYS A 194 -4.82 20.78 -12.94
C LYS A 194 -4.82 22.29 -13.27
N SER A 195 -5.80 22.76 -14.04
CA SER A 195 -5.92 24.17 -14.46
C SER A 195 -6.71 25.04 -13.48
N GLN A 196 -7.51 24.45 -12.59
CA GLN A 196 -8.42 25.19 -11.73
C GLN A 196 -7.87 25.39 -10.31
N LYS A 197 -7.81 26.66 -9.88
CA LYS A 197 -7.32 27.04 -8.55
C LYS A 197 -8.28 26.70 -7.40
N LYS A 198 -9.59 26.60 -7.65
CA LYS A 198 -10.62 26.33 -6.62
C LYS A 198 -11.68 25.42 -7.21
N GLN A 199 -11.97 24.30 -6.53
CA GLN A 199 -12.85 23.26 -7.05
C GLN A 199 -13.68 22.63 -5.94
N MET A 200 -14.91 22.23 -6.28
CA MET A 200 -15.77 21.38 -5.45
C MET A 200 -15.86 20.02 -6.13
N LEU A 201 -15.45 18.96 -5.45
CA LEU A 201 -15.34 17.63 -6.02
C LEU A 201 -16.51 16.76 -5.58
N SER A 202 -17.03 15.99 -6.53
CA SER A 202 -17.86 14.81 -6.29
C SER A 202 -17.06 13.57 -6.64
N ALA A 203 -17.37 12.44 -5.99
CA ALA A 203 -16.68 11.20 -6.27
C ALA A 203 -16.97 10.77 -7.73
N LYS A 204 -15.92 10.59 -8.53
CA LYS A 204 -15.99 10.05 -9.88
C LYS A 204 -16.33 8.56 -9.83
N ARG A 205 -15.78 7.86 -8.84
CA ARG A 205 -15.99 6.43 -8.61
C ARG A 205 -15.95 6.13 -7.11
N THR A 206 -16.69 5.09 -6.72
CA THR A 206 -16.55 4.44 -5.43
C THR A 206 -16.16 2.99 -5.68
N VAL A 207 -15.19 2.49 -4.93
CA VAL A 207 -14.67 1.12 -5.01
C VAL A 207 -14.89 0.44 -3.66
N GLU A 208 -15.52 -0.72 -3.70
CA GLU A 208 -15.80 -1.56 -2.53
C GLU A 208 -14.76 -2.69 -2.42
N GLY A 209 -14.72 -3.34 -1.25
CA GLY A 209 -13.91 -4.54 -1.05
C GLY A 209 -12.42 -4.30 -0.80
N ILE A 210 -12.01 -3.04 -0.65
CA ILE A 210 -10.68 -2.64 -0.16
C ILE A 210 -10.52 -3.10 1.31
N PRO A 211 -9.34 -3.61 1.74
CA PRO A 211 -9.18 -4.15 3.09
C PRO A 211 -9.22 -3.12 4.23
N GLY A 212 -9.21 -1.83 3.92
CA GLY A 212 -9.17 -0.75 4.90
C GLY A 212 -8.98 0.62 4.26
N VAL A 213 -8.29 1.50 4.96
CA VAL A 213 -8.01 2.87 4.51
C VAL A 213 -6.78 2.92 3.61
N VAL A 214 -6.82 3.79 2.59
CA VAL A 214 -5.72 4.04 1.66
C VAL A 214 -4.90 5.21 2.16
N THR A 215 -3.58 5.08 2.07
CA THR A 215 -2.59 6.05 2.54
C THR A 215 -1.73 6.56 1.38
N GLY A 216 -1.29 5.65 0.51
CA GLY A 216 -0.46 5.99 -0.65
C GLY A 216 -1.05 5.46 -1.96
N ALA A 217 -0.73 6.13 -3.06
CA ALA A 217 -1.00 5.63 -4.41
C ALA A 217 0.02 6.12 -5.42
N ASP A 218 0.19 5.34 -6.49
CA ASP A 218 0.88 5.76 -7.71
C ASP A 218 0.26 5.11 -8.95
N TYR A 219 0.62 5.61 -10.13
CA TYR A 219 0.19 5.07 -11.41
C TYR A 219 1.35 4.36 -12.11
N ASP A 220 1.22 3.05 -12.24
CA ASP A 220 2.11 2.21 -13.02
C ASP A 220 1.79 2.44 -14.51
N SER A 221 2.50 3.40 -15.10
CA SER A 221 2.32 3.79 -16.51
C SER A 221 2.71 2.69 -17.49
N VAL A 222 3.58 1.76 -17.09
CA VAL A 222 4.02 0.62 -17.92
C VAL A 222 2.88 -0.39 -18.06
N ASN A 223 2.19 -0.71 -16.97
CA ASN A 223 1.10 -1.69 -16.95
C ASN A 223 -0.31 -1.07 -16.94
N GLN A 224 -0.41 0.26 -17.05
CA GLN A 224 -1.66 1.03 -17.10
C GLN A 224 -2.63 0.74 -15.95
N ARG A 225 -2.12 0.79 -14.71
CA ARG A 225 -2.86 0.44 -13.50
C ARG A 225 -2.48 1.34 -12.32
N TYR A 226 -3.36 1.47 -11.36
CA TYR A 226 -3.06 2.15 -10.11
C TYR A 226 -2.59 1.13 -9.07
N ILE A 227 -1.56 1.51 -8.33
CA ILE A 227 -1.06 0.77 -7.19
C ILE A 227 -1.34 1.61 -5.95
N LEU A 228 -2.12 1.07 -5.03
CA LEU A 228 -2.53 1.72 -3.79
C LEU A 228 -1.98 0.93 -2.61
N VAL A 229 -1.61 1.61 -1.54
CA VAL A 229 -1.21 1.01 -0.27
C VAL A 229 -2.08 1.54 0.86
N GLY A 230 -2.13 0.81 1.96
CA GLY A 230 -2.96 1.17 3.09
C GLY A 230 -2.91 0.15 4.22
N TYR A 231 -3.78 0.35 5.21
CA TYR A 231 -3.89 -0.55 6.36
C TYR A 231 -5.34 -0.71 6.84
N PRO A 232 -5.64 -1.77 7.61
CA PRO A 232 -6.97 -2.00 8.17
C PRO A 232 -7.44 -0.83 9.07
N SER A 233 -8.60 -0.25 8.78
CA SER A 233 -9.12 0.96 9.44
C SER A 233 -9.47 0.78 10.92
N LYS A 234 -10.09 -0.36 11.27
CA LYS A 234 -10.59 -0.65 12.64
C LYS A 234 -9.51 -1.00 13.64
N ARG A 235 -8.24 -0.87 13.25
CA ARG A 235 -7.07 -1.32 13.96
C ARG A 235 -5.85 -0.49 13.54
N VAL A 236 -5.91 0.83 13.71
CA VAL A 236 -4.74 1.70 13.48
C VAL A 236 -3.54 1.13 14.25
N GLY A 237 -2.47 0.79 13.53
CA GLY A 237 -1.27 0.15 14.10
C GLY A 237 -1.37 -1.35 14.38
N PHE A 238 -2.47 -2.04 14.05
CA PHE A 238 -2.66 -3.48 14.27
C PHE A 238 -3.19 -4.21 13.02
N GLY A 239 -2.39 -5.11 12.47
CA GLY A 239 -2.72 -5.89 11.28
C GLY A 239 -1.77 -5.57 10.13
N ASP A 240 -1.72 -6.48 9.17
CA ASP A 240 -0.80 -6.31 8.04
C ASP A 240 -1.29 -5.18 7.12
N PRO A 241 -0.39 -4.27 6.70
CA PRO A 241 -0.69 -3.36 5.60
C PRO A 241 -1.02 -4.15 4.33
N PHE A 242 -1.60 -3.46 3.36
CA PHE A 242 -1.99 -4.07 2.09
C PHE A 242 -1.54 -3.24 0.90
N MET A 243 -1.46 -3.90 -0.24
CA MET A 243 -1.41 -3.29 -1.55
C MET A 243 -2.67 -3.69 -2.34
N VAL A 244 -3.23 -2.73 -3.06
CA VAL A 244 -4.38 -2.89 -3.95
C VAL A 244 -3.97 -2.50 -5.36
N ILE A 245 -4.41 -3.28 -6.34
CA ILE A 245 -4.22 -2.97 -7.75
C ILE A 245 -5.58 -2.64 -8.36
N LEU A 246 -5.69 -1.47 -8.98
CA LEU A 246 -6.86 -1.07 -9.78
C LEU A 246 -6.49 -0.94 -11.25
N ASP A 247 -7.39 -1.30 -12.17
CA ASP A 247 -7.20 -0.98 -13.59
C ASP A 247 -7.33 0.54 -13.85
N GLN A 248 -7.05 0.98 -15.08
CA GLN A 248 -7.21 2.38 -15.49
C GLN A 248 -8.64 2.96 -15.32
N ASN A 249 -9.65 2.10 -15.20
CA ASN A 249 -11.06 2.46 -14.97
C ASN A 249 -11.46 2.36 -13.49
N PHE A 250 -10.49 2.17 -12.60
CA PHE A 250 -10.66 2.00 -11.16
C PHE A 250 -11.40 0.72 -10.74
N THR A 251 -11.33 -0.33 -11.55
CA THR A 251 -11.82 -1.67 -11.18
C THR A 251 -10.77 -2.36 -10.33
N LEU A 252 -11.19 -2.91 -9.19
CA LEU A 252 -10.33 -3.72 -8.33
C LEU A 252 -9.86 -4.99 -9.05
N ILE A 253 -8.56 -5.13 -9.26
CA ILE A 253 -7.91 -6.29 -9.88
C ILE A 253 -7.46 -7.27 -8.80
N ASP A 254 -6.67 -6.79 -7.83
CA ASP A 254 -6.09 -7.66 -6.82
C ASP A 254 -5.86 -6.96 -5.48
N LYS A 255 -5.70 -7.78 -4.44
CA LYS A 255 -5.36 -7.42 -3.07
C LYS A 255 -4.22 -8.30 -2.59
N ILE A 256 -3.21 -7.65 -2.02
CA ILE A 256 -1.97 -8.27 -1.59
C ILE A 256 -1.75 -7.86 -0.14
N SER A 257 -1.62 -8.84 0.76
CA SER A 257 -1.19 -8.58 2.14
C SER A 257 0.31 -8.32 2.16
N LEU A 258 0.73 -7.22 2.78
CA LEU A 258 2.14 -6.87 2.97
C LEU A 258 2.57 -7.31 4.38
N SER A 259 2.43 -8.60 4.66
CA SER A 259 2.69 -9.17 5.98
C SER A 259 4.14 -8.99 6.43
N GLY A 260 4.32 -8.63 7.71
CA GLY A 260 5.64 -8.35 8.29
C GLY A 260 6.13 -6.91 8.15
N PHE A 261 5.34 -6.03 7.53
CA PHE A 261 5.57 -4.59 7.50
C PHE A 261 4.64 -3.85 8.47
N GLY A 262 5.08 -2.66 8.91
CA GLY A 262 4.30 -1.70 9.71
C GLY A 262 3.44 -0.79 8.83
N GLN A 263 3.13 0.41 9.30
CA GLN A 263 2.34 1.37 8.52
C GLN A 263 3.10 1.77 7.25
N VAL A 264 2.47 1.50 6.10
CA VAL A 264 2.95 1.87 4.77
C VAL A 264 2.16 3.09 4.31
N GLU A 265 2.85 4.17 4.01
CA GLU A 265 2.23 5.48 3.76
C GLU A 265 2.55 5.99 2.33
N GLY A 266 3.78 5.82 1.85
CA GLY A 266 4.17 6.17 0.48
C GLY A 266 4.35 4.94 -0.42
N VAL A 267 3.99 5.05 -1.70
CA VAL A 267 4.27 4.04 -2.73
C VAL A 267 4.61 4.71 -4.06
N CYS A 268 5.53 4.12 -4.83
CA CYS A 268 5.73 4.48 -6.23
C CYS A 268 5.96 3.26 -7.13
N ALA A 269 5.45 3.34 -8.36
CA ALA A 269 5.64 2.35 -9.41
C ALA A 269 6.84 2.76 -10.27
N HIS A 270 7.96 2.05 -10.08
CA HIS A 270 9.20 2.34 -10.77
C HIS A 270 9.17 1.82 -12.22
N SER A 271 9.83 2.54 -13.14
CA SER A 271 9.87 2.19 -14.56
C SER A 271 10.53 0.84 -14.87
N SER A 272 11.30 0.29 -13.93
CA SER A 272 11.85 -1.08 -14.01
C SER A 272 10.80 -2.18 -13.80
N GLY A 273 9.57 -1.83 -13.42
CA GLY A 273 8.52 -2.77 -13.03
C GLY A 273 8.50 -3.11 -11.53
N GLN A 274 9.41 -2.52 -10.75
CA GLN A 274 9.42 -2.63 -9.29
C GLN A 274 8.37 -1.71 -8.67
N ILE A 275 7.82 -2.11 -7.53
CA ILE A 275 7.04 -1.24 -6.65
C ILE A 275 7.88 -0.92 -5.43
N TRP A 276 8.00 0.36 -5.11
CA TRP A 276 8.74 0.83 -3.96
C TRP A 276 7.76 1.43 -2.97
N PHE A 277 7.96 1.24 -1.68
CA PHE A 277 7.12 1.86 -0.67
C PHE A 277 7.92 2.30 0.55
N THR A 278 7.40 3.28 1.27
CA THR A 278 7.94 3.71 2.56
C THR A 278 7.10 3.16 3.69
N GLN A 279 7.79 2.75 4.75
CA GLN A 279 7.18 2.41 6.03
C GLN A 279 7.65 3.44 7.06
N GLU A 280 6.73 3.95 7.87
CA GLU A 280 7.07 4.87 8.94
C GLU A 280 7.69 4.17 10.16
N SER A 281 8.31 4.99 11.01
CA SER A 281 8.77 4.54 12.32
C SER A 281 7.60 4.35 13.28
N SER A 282 7.72 3.37 14.17
CA SER A 282 6.82 3.14 15.30
C SER A 282 7.63 2.65 16.49
N ILE A 283 6.98 2.49 17.66
CA ILE A 283 7.63 1.93 18.86
C ILE A 283 8.33 0.59 18.57
N PHE A 284 7.84 -0.18 17.59
CA PHE A 284 8.34 -1.52 17.27
C PHE A 284 8.99 -1.65 15.88
N SER A 285 9.09 -0.55 15.11
CA SER A 285 9.64 -0.60 13.75
C SER A 285 10.39 0.67 13.39
N SER A 286 11.51 0.55 12.68
CA SER A 286 12.19 1.71 12.09
C SER A 286 11.52 2.12 10.77
N SER A 287 11.74 3.37 10.35
CA SER A 287 11.37 3.82 9.01
C SER A 287 12.24 3.15 7.94
N LYS A 288 11.64 2.78 6.81
CA LYS A 288 12.29 1.99 5.76
C LYS A 288 11.80 2.38 4.36
N LEU A 289 12.68 2.24 3.38
CA LEU A 289 12.36 2.19 1.96
C LEU A 289 12.49 0.75 1.49
N VAL A 290 11.40 0.19 0.97
CA VAL A 290 11.33 -1.20 0.54
C VAL A 290 11.10 -1.24 -0.97
N LYS A 291 11.83 -2.12 -1.66
CA LYS A 291 11.67 -2.38 -3.09
C LYS A 291 11.19 -3.80 -3.28
N LEU A 292 10.12 -3.99 -4.05
CA LEU A 292 9.59 -5.29 -4.38
C LEU A 292 9.27 -5.45 -5.86
N GLU A 293 9.14 -6.70 -6.28
CA GLU A 293 8.60 -7.08 -7.58
C GLU A 293 7.35 -7.91 -7.35
N LEU A 294 6.28 -7.59 -8.08
CA LEU A 294 5.09 -8.43 -8.09
C LEU A 294 5.40 -9.72 -8.84
N THR A 295 5.04 -10.87 -8.27
CA THR A 295 5.17 -12.13 -8.97
C THR A 295 4.05 -12.22 -10.00
N VAL A 296 4.41 -12.47 -11.26
CA VAL A 296 3.41 -12.71 -12.30
C VAL A 296 2.81 -14.08 -12.01
N ASN A 297 1.53 -14.15 -11.65
CA ASN A 297 0.80 -15.40 -11.65
C ASN A 297 0.76 -15.89 -13.11
N SER A 298 1.55 -16.93 -13.42
CA SER A 298 1.47 -17.70 -14.66
C SER A 298 0.19 -18.51 -14.74
#